data_AF-A0A2J6IYR1-F1
#
_entry.id   AF-A0A2J6IYR1-F1
#
_cell.length_a   1.000
_cell.length_b   1.000
_cell.length_c   1.000
_cell.angle_alpha   90.00
_cell.angle_beta   90.00
_cell.angle_gamma   90.00
#
_symmetry.space_group_name_H-M   'P 1'
#
loop_
_entity.id
_entity.type
_entity.pdbx_description
1 polymer ?
#
loop_
_entity_poly.entity_id
_entity_poly.type
_entity_poly.pdbx_seq_one_letter_code
_entity_poly.pdbx_strand_id
1 'polypeptide(L)'
;MDGDLSTKITETYNFDITEDTFISVELYGIRFDQDAWSGAAFNAPVITLFDGASGSGEKILEHAIDASNWFFGYRDTEIPLYFLDHTSAGTESYSLQIRRQSAGTAGAPFKIRINDESADIKSQFGAVTLEDGTAKSTPGTAQALSRDTGKTDMLVFGRHNDGTPDYYSVTISPDATHPVVIACFEVISSRNGISDFVIPAEYFDPELTLYDSALNPVLAVDDSFFSDPHLCQKVTTIGDNTYYIGIDESSALTVNADADYILKYTERRFSATVDETLPDANNSSATAEPIAYGNLVTGDLINITDEDFYKFSATKGDMISIEQYDYDNAEDSSGAIGIYLYDSGGLSVAFNGPVDGRDAILFEDLTTTSILLSETGDYRIKVADDTASIAFPKHYSFLLSREKSSTVESEANNDRASADLVNPTTGTASGQISAADVDYFKIDAPAIANLGISNGDLVAVHVYAEYDPNMKAFDSTGYGSTLEPKISVFDSTGSVTPIASSIFTADTATTPPASEGIRAPYPTLTVTFEATAEPYYILEVKNGGTVDATSPTYLVEVENLGK
;
A
#
# COMPACT_ATOMS: atom_id res chain seq x y z
N MET A 1 -23.10 4.95 -3.01
CA MET A 1 -24.34 5.32 -2.27
C MET A 1 -24.14 6.66 -1.56
N ASP A 2 -25.15 7.53 -1.52
CA ASP A 2 -25.06 8.82 -0.83
C ASP A 2 -25.50 8.71 0.64
N GLY A 3 -24.90 9.53 1.50
CA GLY A 3 -25.27 9.70 2.89
C GLY A 3 -25.06 11.13 3.37
N ASP A 4 -25.66 11.49 4.51
CA ASP A 4 -25.58 12.81 5.10
C ASP A 4 -25.73 12.79 6.63
N LEU A 5 -24.60 12.98 7.32
CA LEU A 5 -24.53 13.11 8.78
C LEU A 5 -24.63 14.57 9.27
N SER A 6 -24.97 15.53 8.40
CA SER A 6 -25.16 16.94 8.81
C SER A 6 -26.33 17.12 9.77
N THR A 7 -27.38 16.29 9.62
CA THR A 7 -28.60 16.34 10.44
C THR A 7 -28.90 15.02 11.16
N LYS A 8 -28.21 13.93 10.80
CA LYS A 8 -28.38 12.59 11.38
C LYS A 8 -27.21 12.21 12.29
N ILE A 9 -27.47 11.39 13.31
CA ILE A 9 -26.38 10.78 14.10
C ILE A 9 -25.78 9.60 13.35
N THR A 10 -26.63 8.85 12.64
CA THR A 10 -26.31 7.56 12.05
C THR A 10 -27.07 7.38 10.75
N GLU A 11 -26.44 6.71 9.79
CA GLU A 11 -27.02 6.17 8.56
C GLU A 11 -26.72 4.68 8.51
N THR A 12 -27.66 3.87 8.01
CA THR A 12 -27.48 2.42 7.89
C THR A 12 -27.83 1.97 6.47
N TYR A 13 -26.93 1.18 5.89
CA TYR A 13 -27.06 0.59 4.57
C TYR A 13 -27.16 -0.92 4.71
N ASN A 14 -28.13 -1.53 4.05
CA ASN A 14 -28.32 -2.98 4.08
C ASN A 14 -27.89 -3.57 2.75
N PHE A 15 -27.28 -4.73 2.81
CA PHE A 15 -26.97 -5.52 1.63
C PHE A 15 -27.10 -6.99 1.96
N ASP A 16 -27.29 -7.78 0.92
CA ASP A 16 -27.57 -9.20 1.02
C ASP A 16 -26.47 -9.96 0.27
N ILE A 17 -26.03 -11.08 0.84
CA ILE A 17 -25.16 -12.04 0.15
C ILE A 17 -25.90 -13.36 -0.04
N THR A 18 -25.53 -14.09 -1.09
CA THR A 18 -26.12 -15.41 -1.43
C THR A 18 -25.08 -16.52 -1.51
N GLU A 19 -23.82 -16.17 -1.32
CA GLU A 19 -22.65 -17.04 -1.28
C GLU A 19 -21.52 -16.29 -0.56
N ASP A 20 -20.45 -17.01 -0.24
CA ASP A 20 -19.21 -16.46 0.29
C ASP A 20 -18.76 -15.24 -0.51
N THR A 21 -18.65 -14.10 0.17
CA THR A 21 -18.45 -12.80 -0.48
C THR A 21 -17.27 -12.06 0.15
N PHE A 22 -16.34 -11.62 -0.69
CA PHE A 22 -15.32 -10.65 -0.28
C PHE A 22 -15.84 -9.25 -0.49
N ILE A 23 -15.74 -8.41 0.54
CA ILE A 23 -16.12 -7.00 0.44
C ILE A 23 -14.95 -6.08 0.75
N SER A 24 -14.97 -4.92 0.12
CA SER A 24 -14.26 -3.74 0.61
C SER A 24 -15.27 -2.61 0.84
N VAL A 25 -14.97 -1.72 1.78
CA VAL A 25 -15.79 -0.54 2.09
C VAL A 25 -14.94 0.69 2.00
N GLU A 26 -15.31 1.60 1.10
CA GLU A 26 -14.63 2.87 0.89
C GLU A 26 -15.56 4.03 1.23
N LEU A 27 -15.05 5.05 1.89
CA LEU A 27 -15.84 6.18 2.38
C LEU A 27 -15.25 7.51 1.90
N TYR A 28 -16.03 8.21 1.09
CA TYR A 28 -15.66 9.44 0.37
C TYR A 28 -16.44 10.65 0.88
N GLY A 29 -15.91 11.85 0.71
CA GLY A 29 -16.56 13.10 1.13
C GLY A 29 -16.63 13.30 2.66
N ILE A 30 -16.26 12.31 3.45
CA ILE A 30 -16.12 12.42 4.92
C ILE A 30 -14.79 13.04 5.38
N ARG A 31 -13.92 13.34 4.44
CA ARG A 31 -12.50 13.61 4.69
C ARG A 31 -12.29 15.10 4.90
N PHE A 32 -11.07 15.51 5.25
CA PHE A 32 -10.66 16.90 5.50
C PHE A 32 -10.99 17.91 4.37
N ASP A 33 -11.57 17.45 3.26
CA ASP A 33 -12.21 18.22 2.20
C ASP A 33 -13.46 19.00 2.67
N GLN A 34 -14.01 18.70 3.86
CA GLN A 34 -15.09 19.47 4.50
C GLN A 34 -14.77 19.86 5.95
N ASP A 35 -14.84 21.17 6.25
CA ASP A 35 -14.64 21.75 7.60
C ASP A 35 -15.49 21.09 8.70
N ALA A 36 -16.61 20.47 8.33
CA ALA A 36 -17.53 19.80 9.26
C ALA A 36 -16.91 18.57 9.95
N TRP A 37 -15.90 17.93 9.35
CA TRP A 37 -15.23 16.76 9.91
C TRP A 37 -13.96 17.11 10.69
N SER A 38 -13.36 18.26 10.40
CA SER A 38 -12.02 18.66 10.86
C SER A 38 -12.00 19.74 11.95
N GLY A 39 -13.17 20.13 12.46
CA GLY A 39 -13.31 21.16 13.49
C GLY A 39 -12.69 20.78 14.85
N ALA A 40 -12.61 21.77 15.75
CA ALA A 40 -11.98 21.62 17.08
C ALA A 40 -12.58 20.54 18.00
N ALA A 41 -13.76 20.02 17.67
CA ALA A 41 -14.33 18.82 18.27
C ALA A 41 -14.25 17.72 17.22
N PHE A 42 -13.18 16.93 17.28
CA PHE A 42 -12.94 15.78 16.41
C PHE A 42 -14.22 14.95 16.23
N ASN A 43 -14.66 14.80 14.98
CA ASN A 43 -15.97 14.21 14.65
C ASN A 43 -15.89 13.24 13.47
N ALA A 44 -14.83 12.45 13.36
CA ALA A 44 -14.71 11.50 12.26
C ALA A 44 -15.91 10.53 12.20
N PRO A 45 -16.27 10.04 11.01
CA PRO A 45 -17.25 8.98 10.91
C PRO A 45 -16.69 7.69 11.49
N VAL A 46 -17.58 6.90 12.08
CA VAL A 46 -17.31 5.53 12.51
C VAL A 46 -18.06 4.60 11.57
N ILE A 47 -17.38 3.59 11.05
CA ILE A 47 -17.98 2.52 10.26
C ILE A 47 -18.16 1.30 11.15
N THR A 48 -19.33 0.68 11.09
CA THR A 48 -19.62 -0.57 11.82
C THR A 48 -20.35 -1.55 10.91
N LEU A 49 -19.81 -2.77 10.79
CA LEU A 49 -20.42 -3.88 10.06
C LEU A 49 -21.16 -4.81 11.04
N PHE A 50 -22.37 -5.23 10.66
CA PHE A 50 -23.23 -6.13 11.44
C PHE A 50 -23.67 -7.34 10.61
N ASP A 51 -23.81 -8.50 11.27
CA ASP A 51 -24.31 -9.78 10.72
C ASP A 51 -25.85 -9.84 10.62
N GLY A 52 -26.48 -8.69 10.45
CA GLY A 52 -27.93 -8.58 10.37
C GLY A 52 -28.35 -7.26 9.74
N ALA A 53 -29.61 -7.21 9.30
CA ALA A 53 -30.16 -6.02 8.67
C ALA A 53 -30.39 -4.88 9.68
N SER A 54 -30.33 -3.65 9.21
CA SER A 54 -30.72 -2.41 9.91
C SER A 54 -29.95 -2.13 11.21
N GLY A 55 -28.68 -2.54 11.27
CA GLY A 55 -27.85 -2.45 12.48
C GLY A 55 -28.37 -3.33 13.63
N SER A 56 -29.19 -4.33 13.31
CA SER A 56 -29.50 -5.43 14.22
C SER A 56 -28.55 -6.58 13.93
N GLY A 57 -28.25 -7.40 14.94
CA GLY A 57 -27.23 -8.45 14.83
C GLY A 57 -26.06 -8.20 15.78
N GLU A 58 -25.08 -9.09 15.70
CA GLU A 58 -23.77 -8.96 16.30
C GLU A 58 -22.91 -7.98 15.49
N LYS A 59 -22.11 -7.20 16.22
CA LYS A 59 -21.12 -6.31 15.63
C LYS A 59 -19.96 -7.17 15.17
N ILE A 60 -19.75 -7.25 13.86
CA ILE A 60 -18.65 -8.02 13.28
C ILE A 60 -17.35 -7.20 13.34
N LEU A 61 -17.44 -5.93 12.93
CA LEU A 61 -16.29 -5.05 12.77
C LEU A 61 -16.68 -3.61 13.08
N GLU A 62 -15.81 -2.85 13.72
CA GLU A 62 -15.99 -1.40 13.92
C GLU A 62 -14.67 -0.67 13.72
N HIS A 63 -14.67 0.28 12.79
CA HIS A 63 -13.57 1.20 12.56
C HIS A 63 -13.96 2.57 13.11
N ALA A 64 -13.41 2.88 14.29
CA ALA A 64 -13.66 4.12 15.01
C ALA A 64 -12.33 4.73 15.42
N ILE A 65 -12.17 6.03 15.17
CA ILE A 65 -10.94 6.72 15.52
C ILE A 65 -10.98 7.16 16.99
N ASP A 66 -9.85 7.16 17.71
CA ASP A 66 -9.72 7.85 19.01
C ASP A 66 -9.18 9.28 18.79
N ALA A 67 -9.92 10.27 19.29
CA ALA A 67 -9.58 11.69 19.18
C ALA A 67 -8.24 12.08 19.86
N SER A 68 -7.68 11.21 20.71
CA SER A 68 -6.52 11.56 21.54
C SER A 68 -5.15 11.21 20.96
N ASN A 69 -5.05 10.33 19.96
CA ASN A 69 -3.75 9.82 19.47
C ASN A 69 -3.73 9.49 17.96
N TRP A 70 -4.57 10.14 17.15
CA TRP A 70 -4.53 9.92 15.70
C TRP A 70 -3.43 10.75 15.06
N PHE A 71 -2.47 10.07 14.43
CA PHE A 71 -1.35 10.71 13.75
C PHE A 71 -1.33 10.49 12.22
N PHE A 72 -2.11 9.56 11.62
CA PHE A 72 -1.91 9.19 10.20
C PHE A 72 -3.15 8.68 9.42
N GLY A 73 -3.26 9.07 8.15
CA GLY A 73 -3.71 8.23 7.03
C GLY A 73 -5.19 7.83 6.86
N TYR A 74 -5.56 7.58 5.60
CA TYR A 74 -6.91 7.26 5.09
C TYR A 74 -7.54 5.94 5.57
N ARG A 75 -6.74 5.00 6.11
CA ARG A 75 -7.15 3.60 6.29
C ARG A 75 -8.18 3.39 7.41
N ASP A 76 -8.27 4.33 8.33
CA ASP A 76 -8.83 4.06 9.67
C ASP A 76 -10.36 4.11 9.76
N THR A 77 -11.03 4.41 8.63
CA THR A 77 -12.49 4.31 8.53
C THR A 77 -12.94 3.41 7.40
N GLU A 78 -12.07 2.92 6.53
CA GLU A 78 -12.43 2.04 5.40
C GLU A 78 -12.28 0.58 5.79
N ILE A 79 -12.84 -0.37 5.04
CA ILE A 79 -12.58 -1.81 5.23
C ILE A 79 -11.87 -2.28 3.96
N PRO A 80 -10.53 -2.46 3.95
CA PRO A 80 -9.79 -2.74 2.73
C PRO A 80 -10.18 -4.09 2.13
N LEU A 81 -10.41 -5.08 3.00
CA LEU A 81 -10.92 -6.38 2.63
C LEU A 81 -11.56 -7.04 3.85
N TYR A 82 -12.74 -7.64 3.70
CA TYR A 82 -13.34 -8.51 4.70
C TYR A 82 -14.05 -9.67 4.01
N PHE A 83 -14.05 -10.84 4.65
CA PHE A 83 -14.69 -12.03 4.12
C PHE A 83 -15.99 -12.31 4.88
N LEU A 84 -17.11 -12.35 4.14
CA LEU A 84 -18.42 -12.70 4.67
C LEU A 84 -18.69 -14.17 4.39
N ASP A 85 -18.60 -15.01 5.42
CA ASP A 85 -18.93 -16.43 5.37
C ASP A 85 -20.44 -16.62 5.20
N HIS A 86 -20.84 -17.39 4.19
CA HIS A 86 -22.24 -17.71 3.91
C HIS A 86 -22.58 -19.11 4.44
N THR A 87 -23.03 -19.16 5.70
CA THR A 87 -23.19 -20.43 6.42
C THR A 87 -24.55 -21.11 6.19
N SER A 88 -25.54 -20.37 5.66
CA SER A 88 -26.93 -20.83 5.57
C SER A 88 -27.43 -21.03 4.14
N ALA A 89 -28.32 -22.01 3.94
CA ALA A 89 -29.02 -22.18 2.67
C ALA A 89 -30.05 -21.04 2.48
N GLY A 90 -29.65 -19.91 1.91
CA GLY A 90 -30.53 -18.77 1.71
C GLY A 90 -29.80 -17.47 1.40
N THR A 91 -30.48 -16.36 1.65
CA THR A 91 -29.89 -15.02 1.60
C THR A 91 -29.56 -14.61 3.03
N GLU A 92 -28.35 -14.12 3.25
CA GLU A 92 -27.93 -13.53 4.53
C GLU A 92 -27.85 -12.03 4.38
N SER A 93 -28.43 -11.31 5.35
CA SER A 93 -28.50 -9.86 5.31
C SER A 93 -27.49 -9.27 6.26
N TYR A 94 -26.66 -8.38 5.74
CA TYR A 94 -25.69 -7.60 6.48
C TYR A 94 -26.10 -6.14 6.51
N SER A 95 -25.53 -5.39 7.44
CA SER A 95 -25.67 -3.95 7.40
C SER A 95 -24.42 -3.21 7.81
N LEU A 96 -24.22 -2.08 7.15
CA LEU A 96 -23.13 -1.16 7.37
C LEU A 96 -23.69 0.13 7.96
N GLN A 97 -23.25 0.47 9.15
CA GLN A 97 -23.65 1.65 9.87
C GLN A 97 -22.55 2.69 9.82
N ILE A 98 -22.90 3.91 9.41
CA ILE A 98 -22.01 5.08 9.45
C ILE A 98 -22.56 6.04 10.47
N ARG A 99 -21.79 6.35 11.51
CA ARG A 99 -22.22 7.27 12.57
C ARG A 99 -21.19 8.34 12.82
N ARG A 100 -21.64 9.46 13.37
CA ARG A 100 -20.74 10.48 13.92
C ARG A 100 -20.07 9.94 15.18
N GLN A 101 -18.78 10.19 15.33
CA GLN A 101 -18.09 9.89 16.57
C GLN A 101 -18.57 10.79 17.72
N SER A 102 -18.75 12.10 17.45
CA SER A 102 -19.30 13.05 18.41
C SER A 102 -20.77 13.33 18.09
N ALA A 103 -21.68 12.81 18.91
CA ALA A 103 -23.11 13.07 18.74
C ALA A 103 -23.48 14.58 18.82
N GLY A 104 -22.62 15.40 19.43
CA GLY A 104 -22.80 16.85 19.60
C GLY A 104 -22.30 17.70 18.43
N THR A 105 -21.51 17.15 17.52
CA THR A 105 -20.91 17.89 16.39
C THR A 105 -21.60 17.46 15.09
N ALA A 106 -22.07 18.38 14.26
CA ALA A 106 -22.66 18.01 12.96
C ALA A 106 -21.60 17.36 12.05
N GLY A 107 -21.97 16.30 11.33
CA GLY A 107 -21.14 15.73 10.28
C GLY A 107 -21.40 16.46 8.96
N ALA A 108 -21.19 15.76 7.85
CA ALA A 108 -21.43 16.28 6.50
C ALA A 108 -21.98 15.19 5.55
N PRO A 109 -22.33 15.57 4.32
CA PRO A 109 -22.57 14.63 3.24
C PRO A 109 -21.36 13.75 2.97
N PHE A 110 -21.61 12.51 2.58
CA PHE A 110 -20.61 11.53 2.21
C PHE A 110 -21.10 10.60 1.10
N LYS A 111 -20.17 9.88 0.48
CA LYS A 111 -20.44 8.77 -0.41
C LYS A 111 -19.78 7.52 0.15
N ILE A 112 -20.51 6.42 0.12
CA ILE A 112 -19.99 5.12 0.52
C ILE A 112 -20.09 4.14 -0.63
N ARG A 113 -19.04 3.35 -0.80
CA ARG A 113 -18.97 2.27 -1.78
C ARG A 113 -18.72 0.97 -1.02
N ILE A 114 -19.59 0.00 -1.24
CA ILE A 114 -19.42 -1.38 -0.77
C ILE A 114 -19.14 -2.18 -2.04
N ASN A 115 -17.91 -2.64 -2.19
CA ASN A 115 -17.50 -3.42 -3.34
C ASN A 115 -17.72 -4.89 -3.07
N ASP A 116 -18.23 -5.60 -4.07
CA ASP A 116 -18.12 -7.06 -4.12
C ASP A 116 -16.82 -7.38 -4.86
N GLU A 117 -15.79 -7.69 -4.09
CA GLU A 117 -14.44 -8.02 -4.58
C GLU A 117 -14.34 -9.50 -4.98
N SER A 118 -15.43 -10.29 -4.80
CA SER A 118 -15.38 -11.74 -4.94
C SER A 118 -14.94 -12.19 -6.32
N ALA A 119 -15.32 -11.48 -7.38
CA ALA A 119 -14.93 -11.87 -8.74
C ALA A 119 -13.42 -11.76 -8.95
N ASP A 120 -12.82 -10.63 -8.53
CA ASP A 120 -11.41 -10.36 -8.70
C ASP A 120 -10.57 -11.21 -7.73
N ILE A 121 -10.99 -11.29 -6.47
CA ILE A 121 -10.35 -12.11 -5.44
C ILE A 121 -10.39 -13.60 -5.82
N LYS A 122 -11.56 -14.15 -6.18
CA LYS A 122 -11.64 -15.57 -6.59
C LYS A 122 -10.91 -15.83 -7.90
N SER A 123 -10.84 -14.84 -8.80
CA SER A 123 -10.03 -14.94 -10.02
C SER A 123 -8.55 -15.01 -9.72
N GLN A 124 -8.04 -14.25 -8.75
CA GLN A 124 -6.62 -14.29 -8.37
C GLN A 124 -6.30 -15.48 -7.46
N PHE A 125 -6.97 -15.57 -6.31
CA PHE A 125 -6.63 -16.45 -5.19
C PHE A 125 -7.38 -17.78 -5.18
N GLY A 126 -8.44 -17.91 -5.99
CA GLY A 126 -9.32 -19.08 -5.93
C GLY A 126 -10.31 -19.01 -4.77
N ALA A 127 -10.79 -20.17 -4.32
CA ALA A 127 -11.64 -20.25 -3.14
C ALA A 127 -10.86 -19.90 -1.87
N VAL A 128 -11.51 -19.21 -0.93
CA VAL A 128 -10.92 -18.98 0.39
C VAL A 128 -10.74 -20.32 1.10
N THR A 129 -9.61 -20.48 1.80
CA THR A 129 -9.44 -21.58 2.73
C THR A 129 -9.95 -21.14 4.09
N LEU A 130 -10.99 -21.82 4.59
CA LEU A 130 -11.44 -21.60 5.96
C LEU A 130 -10.52 -22.32 6.94
N GLU A 131 -10.35 -21.68 8.08
CA GLU A 131 -9.71 -22.31 9.22
C GLU A 131 -10.50 -23.54 9.69
N ASP A 132 -9.85 -24.71 9.83
CA ASP A 132 -10.53 -25.99 10.10
C ASP A 132 -11.00 -26.21 11.56
N GLY A 133 -10.83 -25.21 12.44
CA GLY A 133 -11.23 -25.25 13.85
C GLY A 133 -10.49 -26.29 14.71
N THR A 134 -9.43 -26.93 14.20
CA THR A 134 -8.58 -27.83 15.00
C THR A 134 -7.52 -27.04 15.77
N ALA A 135 -7.15 -27.51 16.96
CA ALA A 135 -6.13 -26.84 17.77
C ALA A 135 -4.77 -26.89 17.06
N LYS A 136 -4.35 -25.76 16.50
CA LYS A 136 -3.07 -25.55 15.85
C LYS A 136 -2.20 -24.70 16.76
N SER A 137 -1.92 -25.13 17.99
CA SER A 137 -1.17 -24.30 18.93
C SER A 137 0.36 -24.46 18.82
N THR A 138 0.82 -25.23 17.83
CA THR A 138 2.25 -25.42 17.53
C THR A 138 2.50 -25.55 16.03
N PRO A 139 3.70 -25.22 15.53
CA PRO A 139 4.06 -25.43 14.12
C PRO A 139 3.88 -26.90 13.66
N GLY A 140 4.16 -27.87 14.54
CA GLY A 140 4.03 -29.30 14.21
C GLY A 140 2.58 -29.80 14.04
N THR A 141 1.60 -28.98 14.40
CA THR A 141 0.16 -29.25 14.26
C THR A 141 -0.51 -28.35 13.23
N ALA A 142 0.28 -27.64 12.41
CA ALA A 142 -0.24 -26.64 11.48
C ALA A 142 -1.24 -27.20 10.47
N GLN A 143 -2.24 -26.40 10.12
CA GLN A 143 -3.16 -26.70 9.02
C GLN A 143 -2.40 -26.65 7.70
N ALA A 144 -2.42 -27.75 6.95
CA ALA A 144 -1.86 -27.76 5.60
C ALA A 144 -2.73 -26.93 4.65
N LEU A 145 -2.12 -25.92 4.05
CA LEU A 145 -2.75 -25.10 3.03
C LEU A 145 -2.59 -25.78 1.68
N SER A 146 -3.72 -26.10 1.06
CA SER A 146 -3.77 -26.67 -0.28
C SER A 146 -4.17 -25.59 -1.29
N ARG A 147 -3.32 -25.37 -2.29
CA ARG A 147 -3.61 -24.45 -3.40
C ARG A 147 -4.72 -25.00 -4.29
N ASP A 148 -5.53 -24.09 -4.80
CA ASP A 148 -6.39 -24.39 -5.94
C ASP A 148 -5.55 -24.78 -7.15
N THR A 149 -6.07 -25.74 -7.92
CA THR A 149 -5.33 -26.29 -9.06
C THR A 149 -5.02 -25.19 -10.08
N GLY A 150 -3.74 -24.89 -10.27
CA GLY A 150 -3.27 -23.87 -11.22
C GLY A 150 -3.21 -22.45 -10.64
N LYS A 151 -3.42 -22.28 -9.33
CA LYS A 151 -3.18 -21.03 -8.61
C LYS A 151 -1.90 -21.13 -7.78
N THR A 152 -1.19 -20.03 -7.69
CA THR A 152 0.01 -19.88 -6.84
C THR A 152 -0.29 -19.11 -5.57
N ASP A 153 -1.30 -18.25 -5.62
CA ASP A 153 -1.72 -17.40 -4.52
C ASP A 153 -2.90 -18.05 -3.77
N MET A 154 -3.10 -17.69 -2.50
CA MET A 154 -4.25 -18.14 -1.71
C MET A 154 -4.62 -17.11 -0.64
N LEU A 155 -5.86 -17.21 -0.16
CA LEU A 155 -6.34 -16.54 1.04
C LEU A 155 -6.80 -17.57 2.06
N VAL A 156 -6.49 -17.31 3.32
CA VAL A 156 -7.02 -18.06 4.46
C VAL A 156 -7.82 -17.10 5.32
N PHE A 157 -9.05 -17.46 5.65
CA PHE A 157 -9.83 -16.75 6.65
C PHE A 157 -9.76 -17.52 7.96
N GLY A 158 -9.17 -16.88 8.97
CA GLY A 158 -8.96 -17.47 10.29
C GLY A 158 -9.41 -16.56 11.41
N ARG A 159 -9.51 -17.13 12.61
CA ARG A 159 -9.87 -16.40 13.81
C ARG A 159 -8.86 -16.67 14.91
N HIS A 160 -8.07 -15.64 15.21
CA HIS A 160 -7.18 -15.69 16.35
C HIS A 160 -8.04 -15.72 17.62
N ASN A 161 -7.72 -16.65 18.52
CA ASN A 161 -8.30 -16.66 19.86
C ASN A 161 -7.17 -16.48 20.87
N ASP A 162 -7.45 -15.70 21.91
CA ASP A 162 -6.48 -15.33 22.95
C ASP A 162 -5.65 -16.52 23.44
N GLY A 163 -4.32 -16.35 23.38
CA GLY A 163 -3.34 -17.32 23.87
C GLY A 163 -3.28 -18.62 23.07
N THR A 164 -3.90 -18.66 21.89
CA THR A 164 -3.82 -19.76 20.94
C THR A 164 -3.34 -19.25 19.59
N PRO A 165 -2.02 -19.28 19.34
CA PRO A 165 -1.47 -18.92 18.04
C PRO A 165 -2.01 -19.88 16.99
N ASP A 166 -2.19 -19.40 15.77
CA ASP A 166 -2.60 -20.22 14.64
C ASP A 166 -1.39 -20.57 13.77
N TYR A 167 -1.24 -21.84 13.43
CA TYR A 167 -0.19 -22.28 12.52
C TYR A 167 -0.75 -22.87 11.22
N TYR A 168 -0.15 -22.44 10.12
CA TYR A 168 -0.40 -22.94 8.77
C TYR A 168 0.88 -23.52 8.18
N SER A 169 0.75 -24.49 7.28
CA SER A 169 1.89 -25.01 6.50
C SER A 169 1.61 -24.87 5.02
N VAL A 170 2.63 -24.42 4.28
CA VAL A 170 2.56 -24.24 2.83
C VAL A 170 3.75 -24.93 2.19
N THR A 171 3.51 -25.58 1.06
CA THR A 171 4.57 -26.15 0.23
C THR A 171 4.85 -25.23 -0.93
N ILE A 172 6.06 -24.69 -1.00
CA ILE A 172 6.57 -23.81 -2.05
C ILE A 172 7.43 -24.66 -2.98
N SER A 173 7.05 -24.68 -4.26
CA SER A 173 7.69 -25.57 -5.25
C SER A 173 8.29 -24.79 -6.42
N PRO A 174 9.53 -24.27 -6.31
CA PRO A 174 10.30 -23.86 -7.47
C PRO A 174 10.49 -25.04 -8.43
N ASP A 175 10.49 -24.75 -9.73
CA ASP A 175 10.55 -25.75 -10.79
C ASP A 175 11.59 -25.38 -11.85
N ALA A 176 11.85 -26.28 -12.81
CA ALA A 176 12.88 -26.06 -13.83
C ALA A 176 12.60 -24.85 -14.75
N THR A 177 11.35 -24.39 -14.83
CA THR A 177 10.94 -23.20 -15.59
C THR A 177 10.85 -21.94 -14.74
N HIS A 178 10.72 -22.09 -13.43
CA HIS A 178 10.71 -21.03 -12.42
C HIS A 178 11.61 -21.43 -11.23
N PRO A 179 12.94 -21.37 -11.39
CA PRO A 179 13.87 -21.84 -10.36
C PRO A 179 13.93 -20.96 -9.11
N VAL A 180 13.35 -19.76 -9.16
CA VAL A 180 13.27 -18.84 -8.02
C VAL A 180 11.82 -18.42 -7.81
N VAL A 181 11.38 -18.52 -6.57
CA VAL A 181 10.04 -18.10 -6.12
C VAL A 181 10.22 -17.17 -4.94
N ILE A 182 9.67 -15.96 -5.02
CA ILE A 182 9.48 -15.08 -3.87
C ILE A 182 8.08 -15.36 -3.35
N ALA A 183 7.96 -15.79 -2.10
CA ALA A 183 6.71 -16.19 -1.48
C ALA A 183 6.40 -15.24 -0.32
N CYS A 184 5.33 -14.45 -0.43
CA CYS A 184 5.01 -13.42 0.54
C CYS A 184 3.75 -13.76 1.34
N PHE A 185 3.75 -13.39 2.61
CA PHE A 185 2.69 -13.62 3.59
C PHE A 185 2.33 -12.29 4.23
N GLU A 186 1.04 -11.95 4.25
CA GLU A 186 0.50 -10.72 4.82
C GLU A 186 -0.71 -11.08 5.66
N VAL A 187 -0.80 -10.62 6.91
CA VAL A 187 -2.02 -10.79 7.72
C VAL A 187 -2.81 -9.51 7.64
N ILE A 188 -3.83 -9.50 6.78
CA ILE A 188 -4.79 -8.41 6.73
C ILE A 188 -5.70 -8.56 7.94
N SER A 189 -5.37 -7.82 8.99
CA SER A 189 -6.09 -7.81 10.25
C SER A 189 -7.03 -6.62 10.32
N SER A 190 -8.01 -6.71 11.21
CA SER A 190 -9.06 -5.68 11.38
C SER A 190 -8.56 -4.35 12.00
N ARG A 191 -7.24 -4.10 12.04
CA ARG A 191 -6.58 -2.98 12.73
C ARG A 191 -6.51 -1.69 11.92
N ASN A 192 -7.65 -1.19 11.47
CA ASN A 192 -7.66 0.14 10.89
C ASN A 192 -7.62 1.21 12.01
N GLY A 193 -6.41 1.49 12.55
CA GLY A 193 -6.07 2.84 13.02
C GLY A 193 -5.75 3.11 14.48
N ILE A 194 -5.38 2.14 15.32
CA ILE A 194 -5.09 2.41 16.75
C ILE A 194 -3.60 2.27 17.05
N SER A 195 -3.02 3.37 17.57
CA SER A 195 -1.64 3.44 18.05
C SER A 195 -1.43 2.67 19.36
N ASP A 196 -0.30 1.97 19.51
CA ASP A 196 0.15 1.21 20.71
C ASP A 196 -0.02 1.92 22.06
N PHE A 197 -0.04 3.26 22.07
CA PHE A 197 -0.09 4.00 23.34
C PHE A 197 -1.44 3.89 24.06
N VAL A 198 -2.49 3.45 23.36
CA VAL A 198 -3.80 3.15 23.93
C VAL A 198 -4.40 1.97 23.18
N ILE A 199 -3.89 0.75 23.40
CA ILE A 199 -4.59 -0.48 23.00
C ILE A 199 -5.66 -0.77 24.06
N PRO A 200 -6.97 -0.61 23.81
CA PRO A 200 -7.99 -1.17 24.69
C PRO A 200 -7.79 -2.68 24.83
N ALA A 201 -8.26 -3.27 25.94
CA ALA A 201 -8.09 -4.69 26.28
C ALA A 201 -8.57 -5.73 25.25
N GLU A 202 -9.06 -5.30 24.08
CA GLU A 202 -9.88 -6.04 23.12
C GLU A 202 -9.33 -5.98 21.68
N TYR A 203 -8.08 -5.53 21.46
CA TYR A 203 -7.48 -5.42 20.12
C TYR A 203 -6.40 -6.47 19.88
N PHE A 204 -6.54 -7.17 18.77
CA PHE A 204 -5.61 -8.19 18.31
C PHE A 204 -4.38 -7.54 17.69
N ASP A 205 -3.19 -8.03 18.10
CA ASP A 205 -1.90 -7.46 17.74
C ASP A 205 -1.04 -8.43 16.90
N PRO A 206 -1.33 -8.69 15.60
CA PRO A 206 -0.73 -9.81 14.89
C PRO A 206 0.78 -9.69 14.73
N GLU A 207 1.47 -10.72 15.21
CA GLU A 207 2.85 -11.05 14.86
C GLU A 207 2.85 -12.21 13.86
N LEU A 208 3.63 -12.07 12.79
CA LEU A 208 3.88 -13.14 11.82
C LEU A 208 5.25 -13.76 12.06
N THR A 209 5.30 -15.08 12.20
CA THR A 209 6.57 -15.83 12.23
C THR A 209 6.60 -16.93 11.16
N LEU A 210 7.61 -16.92 10.31
CA LEU A 210 7.91 -17.99 9.36
C LEU A 210 8.89 -19.00 9.98
N TYR A 211 8.62 -20.29 9.81
CA TYR A 211 9.47 -21.39 10.25
C TYR A 211 9.86 -22.31 9.09
N ASP A 212 11.07 -22.87 9.16
CA ASP A 212 11.55 -23.87 8.22
C ASP A 212 10.92 -25.26 8.44
N SER A 213 11.26 -26.21 7.56
CA SER A 213 10.79 -27.61 7.68
C SER A 213 11.24 -28.34 8.96
N ALA A 214 12.24 -27.83 9.66
CA ALA A 214 12.73 -28.33 10.94
C ALA A 214 12.09 -27.59 12.14
N LEU A 215 11.14 -26.69 11.88
CA LEU A 215 10.42 -25.86 12.84
C LEU A 215 11.32 -24.83 13.56
N ASN A 216 12.42 -24.41 12.93
CA ASN A 216 13.20 -23.26 13.41
C ASN A 216 12.59 -21.98 12.84
N PRO A 217 12.45 -20.90 13.63
CA PRO A 217 12.05 -19.60 13.09
C PRO A 217 13.11 -19.10 12.11
N VAL A 218 12.66 -18.65 10.95
CA VAL A 218 13.46 -18.09 9.85
C VAL A 218 13.29 -16.57 9.84
N LEU A 219 12.04 -16.11 9.92
CA LEU A 219 11.67 -14.71 9.89
C LEU A 219 10.57 -14.46 10.91
N ALA A 220 10.58 -13.28 11.51
CA ALA A 220 9.49 -12.78 12.31
C ALA A 220 9.33 -11.29 12.04
N VAL A 221 8.08 -10.86 11.88
CA VAL A 221 7.71 -9.47 11.72
C VAL A 221 6.53 -9.24 12.66
N ASP A 222 6.74 -8.32 13.59
CA ASP A 222 5.65 -7.69 14.31
C ASP A 222 5.10 -6.59 13.42
N ASP A 223 3.81 -6.25 13.52
CA ASP A 223 3.42 -5.05 12.82
C ASP A 223 4.12 -3.81 13.39
N SER A 224 4.81 -3.09 12.53
CA SER A 224 5.14 -1.72 12.84
C SER A 224 3.86 -0.91 12.69
N PHE A 225 3.59 -0.01 13.64
CA PHE A 225 2.50 0.97 13.65
C PHE A 225 1.74 1.10 12.30
N PHE A 226 0.49 0.63 12.26
CA PHE A 226 -0.49 0.87 11.18
C PHE A 226 -0.28 0.11 9.85
N SER A 227 0.70 -0.79 9.75
CA SER A 227 0.81 -1.76 8.65
C SER A 227 0.42 -3.14 9.11
N ASP A 228 -0.31 -3.90 8.30
CA ASP A 228 -0.45 -5.33 8.54
C ASP A 228 0.93 -6.03 8.50
N PRO A 229 1.22 -7.03 9.35
CA PRO A 229 2.51 -7.68 9.31
C PRO A 229 2.68 -8.42 7.99
N HIS A 230 3.86 -8.30 7.39
CA HIS A 230 4.19 -8.89 6.10
C HIS A 230 5.65 -9.30 5.99
N LEU A 231 5.86 -10.47 5.40
CA LEU A 231 7.19 -10.99 5.14
C LEU A 231 7.21 -11.73 3.81
N CYS A 232 8.36 -11.74 3.14
CA CYS A 232 8.62 -12.57 1.97
C CYS A 232 9.72 -13.60 2.27
N GLN A 233 9.68 -14.72 1.55
CA GLN A 233 10.74 -15.71 1.49
C GLN A 233 11.13 -16.07 0.04
N LYS A 234 12.38 -15.83 -0.31
CA LYS A 234 13.03 -16.35 -1.52
C LYS A 234 13.32 -17.84 -1.38
N VAL A 235 12.81 -18.64 -2.30
CA VAL A 235 12.99 -20.09 -2.34
C VAL A 235 13.61 -20.49 -3.67
N THR A 236 14.80 -21.09 -3.61
CA THR A 236 15.61 -21.48 -4.79
C THR A 236 15.81 -22.99 -4.92
N THR A 237 15.47 -23.77 -3.88
CA THR A 237 15.61 -25.23 -3.91
C THR A 237 14.51 -25.84 -4.77
N ILE A 238 14.88 -26.45 -5.90
CA ILE A 238 13.93 -27.11 -6.81
C ILE A 238 13.22 -28.28 -6.13
N GLY A 239 11.89 -28.32 -6.27
CA GLY A 239 11.03 -29.31 -5.64
C GLY A 239 10.23 -28.74 -4.48
N ASP A 240 9.56 -29.61 -3.73
CA ASP A 240 8.65 -29.21 -2.67
C ASP A 240 9.42 -28.79 -1.40
N ASN A 241 9.26 -27.53 -0.99
CA ASN A 241 9.81 -26.99 0.26
C ASN A 241 8.66 -26.60 1.19
N THR A 242 8.56 -27.24 2.35
CA THR A 242 7.51 -26.95 3.32
C THR A 242 7.98 -25.92 4.32
N TYR A 243 7.17 -24.87 4.48
CA TYR A 243 7.32 -23.84 5.51
C TYR A 243 6.09 -23.81 6.40
N TYR A 244 6.25 -23.27 7.59
CA TYR A 244 5.16 -23.07 8.55
C TYR A 244 5.06 -21.59 8.90
N ILE A 245 3.85 -21.10 9.06
CA ILE A 245 3.55 -19.70 9.35
C ILE A 245 2.76 -19.69 10.63
N GLY A 246 3.29 -19.03 11.65
CA GLY A 246 2.60 -18.72 12.90
C GLY A 246 2.02 -17.33 12.84
N ILE A 247 0.76 -17.21 13.26
CA ILE A 247 0.08 -15.95 13.53
C ILE A 247 -0.21 -15.93 15.02
N ASP A 248 0.37 -14.97 15.73
CA ASP A 248 0.24 -14.83 17.18
C ASP A 248 -0.02 -13.37 17.59
N GLU A 249 -0.20 -13.10 18.87
CA GLU A 249 -0.22 -11.75 19.43
C GLU A 249 1.17 -11.30 19.88
N SER A 250 1.55 -10.05 19.59
CA SER A 250 2.80 -9.46 20.08
C SER A 250 2.86 -9.50 21.61
N SER A 251 3.88 -10.19 22.12
CA SER A 251 4.05 -10.46 23.57
C SER A 251 4.30 -9.22 24.44
N ALA A 252 4.43 -8.03 23.82
CA ALA A 252 4.79 -6.79 24.49
C ALA A 252 3.66 -6.21 25.36
N LEU A 253 2.41 -6.55 25.09
CA LEU A 253 1.24 -5.98 25.75
C LEU A 253 0.33 -7.08 26.30
N THR A 254 -0.19 -6.90 27.52
CA THR A 254 -1.02 -7.89 28.24
C THR A 254 -2.47 -7.89 27.75
N VAL A 255 -2.66 -7.74 26.44
CA VAL A 255 -3.95 -7.54 25.79
C VAL A 255 -4.31 -8.83 25.09
N ASN A 256 -5.55 -9.26 25.28
CA ASN A 256 -6.04 -10.58 24.95
C ASN A 256 -7.26 -10.39 24.06
N ALA A 257 -7.12 -10.52 22.75
CA ALA A 257 -8.21 -10.18 21.83
C ALA A 257 -8.47 -11.27 20.80
N ASP A 258 -9.72 -11.69 20.72
CA ASP A 258 -10.15 -12.54 19.63
C ASP A 258 -10.45 -11.68 18.40
N ALA A 259 -9.88 -12.02 17.25
CA ALA A 259 -10.13 -11.29 16.01
C ALA A 259 -10.12 -12.20 14.79
N ASP A 260 -10.94 -11.84 13.81
CA ASP A 260 -10.85 -12.44 12.48
C ASP A 260 -9.74 -11.76 11.69
N TYR A 261 -9.06 -12.54 10.85
CA TYR A 261 -8.02 -12.07 9.96
C TYR A 261 -8.08 -12.78 8.60
N ILE A 262 -7.44 -12.17 7.60
CA ILE A 262 -7.16 -12.79 6.32
C ILE A 262 -5.64 -12.98 6.21
N LEU A 263 -5.16 -14.22 6.21
CA LEU A 263 -3.79 -14.51 5.79
C LEU A 263 -3.76 -14.58 4.27
N LYS A 264 -3.09 -13.61 3.66
CA LYS A 264 -2.83 -13.54 2.23
C LYS A 264 -1.47 -14.14 1.93
N TYR A 265 -1.43 -15.05 0.97
CA TYR A 265 -0.21 -15.65 0.46
C TYR A 265 -0.12 -15.43 -1.05
N THR A 266 1.04 -14.97 -1.51
CA THR A 266 1.30 -14.73 -2.94
C THR A 266 2.65 -15.29 -3.35
N GLU A 267 2.76 -15.69 -4.63
CA GLU A 267 4.06 -16.06 -5.20
C GLU A 267 4.40 -15.22 -6.43
N ARG A 268 5.62 -14.68 -6.44
CA ARG A 268 6.25 -14.16 -7.64
C ARG A 268 7.27 -15.17 -8.15
N ARG A 269 6.99 -15.76 -9.32
CA ARG A 269 7.81 -16.82 -9.93
C ARG A 269 8.71 -16.24 -11.01
N PHE A 270 10.01 -16.47 -10.87
CA PHE A 270 11.03 -15.97 -11.79
C PHE A 270 11.61 -17.11 -12.61
N SER A 271 11.64 -16.93 -13.94
CA SER A 271 12.22 -17.91 -14.85
C SER A 271 13.76 -17.93 -14.84
N ALA A 272 14.36 -16.85 -14.34
CA ALA A 272 15.78 -16.70 -14.08
C ALA A 272 16.01 -15.48 -13.18
N THR A 273 17.13 -15.47 -12.48
CA THR A 273 17.74 -14.27 -11.89
C THR A 273 18.71 -13.65 -12.88
N VAL A 274 19.02 -12.37 -12.69
CA VAL A 274 20.21 -11.75 -13.27
C VAL A 274 21.30 -11.83 -12.22
N ASP A 275 22.07 -12.91 -12.27
CA ASP A 275 23.22 -13.09 -11.41
C ASP A 275 24.32 -12.10 -11.81
N GLU A 276 24.98 -11.54 -10.81
CA GLU A 276 26.25 -10.86 -10.98
C GLU A 276 27.22 -11.73 -11.79
N THR A 277 27.64 -11.27 -12.96
CA THR A 277 28.42 -12.12 -13.88
C THR A 277 29.92 -12.10 -13.60
N LEU A 278 30.42 -11.07 -12.91
CA LEU A 278 31.83 -10.86 -12.65
C LEU A 278 32.04 -10.18 -11.27
N PRO A 279 32.11 -10.97 -10.19
CA PRO A 279 32.50 -10.46 -8.88
C PRO A 279 33.81 -9.65 -8.97
N ASP A 280 33.86 -8.50 -8.31
CA ASP A 280 34.95 -7.51 -8.33
C ASP A 280 35.16 -6.74 -9.67
N ALA A 281 34.31 -6.89 -10.68
CA ALA A 281 34.46 -6.20 -11.98
C ALA A 281 33.45 -5.08 -12.23
N ASN A 282 32.31 -5.09 -11.55
CA ASN A 282 31.25 -4.08 -11.61
C ASN A 282 31.43 -2.98 -10.54
N ASN A 283 32.60 -2.89 -9.89
CA ASN A 283 32.90 -1.95 -8.79
C ASN A 283 33.11 -0.50 -9.20
N SER A 284 32.50 -0.10 -10.30
CA SER A 284 32.42 1.29 -10.68
C SER A 284 31.21 1.55 -11.58
N SER A 285 30.71 2.77 -11.50
CA SER A 285 29.69 3.31 -12.42
C SER A 285 30.03 3.12 -13.91
N ALA A 286 31.32 3.04 -14.27
CA ALA A 286 31.77 2.81 -15.65
C ALA A 286 31.68 1.35 -16.10
N THR A 287 31.75 0.40 -15.16
CA THR A 287 31.70 -1.04 -15.39
C THR A 287 30.35 -1.66 -15.03
N ALA A 288 29.33 -0.82 -14.80
CA ALA A 288 28.01 -1.24 -14.36
C ALA A 288 27.37 -2.30 -15.27
N GLU A 289 26.86 -3.36 -14.65
CA GLU A 289 26.20 -4.50 -15.27
C GLU A 289 24.78 -4.11 -15.76
N PRO A 290 24.42 -4.40 -17.03
CA PRO A 290 23.09 -4.06 -17.54
C PRO A 290 21.99 -4.92 -16.93
N ILE A 291 20.94 -4.26 -16.43
CA ILE A 291 19.69 -4.86 -15.96
C ILE A 291 18.49 -4.15 -16.61
N ALA A 292 17.30 -4.70 -16.45
CA ALA A 292 16.05 -4.13 -16.95
C ALA A 292 14.92 -4.24 -15.91
N TYR A 293 13.84 -3.49 -16.12
CA TYR A 293 12.62 -3.63 -15.31
C TYR A 293 12.12 -5.09 -15.31
N GLY A 294 11.69 -5.56 -14.14
CA GLY A 294 11.25 -6.93 -13.88
C GLY A 294 12.39 -7.93 -13.65
N ASN A 295 13.65 -7.50 -13.62
CA ASN A 295 14.77 -8.37 -13.26
C ASN A 295 14.91 -8.48 -11.75
N LEU A 296 14.88 -9.72 -11.24
CA LEU A 296 15.38 -10.07 -9.92
C LEU A 296 16.89 -10.26 -10.02
N VAL A 297 17.62 -9.31 -9.45
CA VAL A 297 19.08 -9.28 -9.44
C VAL A 297 19.58 -9.99 -8.19
N THR A 298 20.67 -10.75 -8.33
CA THR A 298 21.34 -11.48 -7.25
C THR A 298 22.84 -11.24 -7.33
N GLY A 299 23.49 -10.95 -6.20
CA GLY A 299 24.93 -10.71 -6.16
C GLY A 299 25.51 -10.89 -4.76
N ASP A 300 26.84 -10.75 -4.67
CA ASP A 300 27.59 -10.99 -3.44
C ASP A 300 28.58 -9.85 -3.17
N LEU A 301 28.39 -9.11 -2.07
CA LEU A 301 29.48 -8.26 -1.58
C LEU A 301 30.52 -9.16 -0.90
N ILE A 302 31.68 -9.35 -1.52
CA ILE A 302 32.69 -10.30 -1.01
C ILE A 302 33.57 -9.70 0.10
N ASN A 303 33.57 -8.38 0.27
CA ASN A 303 34.29 -7.67 1.33
C ASN A 303 33.75 -6.23 1.54
N ILE A 304 34.23 -5.55 2.58
CA ILE A 304 33.76 -4.19 2.97
C ILE A 304 34.03 -3.08 1.94
N THR A 305 34.95 -3.30 1.00
CA THR A 305 35.25 -2.34 -0.06
C THR A 305 34.60 -2.71 -1.39
N ASP A 306 33.83 -3.79 -1.40
CA ASP A 306 33.10 -4.22 -2.57
C ASP A 306 31.91 -3.30 -2.81
N GLU A 307 31.71 -2.96 -4.07
CA GLU A 307 30.59 -2.14 -4.53
C GLU A 307 30.12 -2.76 -5.83
N ASP A 308 28.82 -2.99 -5.99
CA ASP A 308 28.30 -3.57 -7.21
C ASP A 308 27.44 -2.53 -7.93
N PHE A 309 27.85 -2.17 -9.15
CA PHE A 309 27.07 -1.24 -9.96
C PHE A 309 26.26 -1.99 -11.02
N TYR A 310 24.98 -1.64 -11.09
CA TYR A 310 24.06 -2.04 -12.13
C TYR A 310 23.58 -0.81 -12.92
N LYS A 311 23.16 -0.99 -14.16
CA LYS A 311 22.59 0.08 -15.00
C LYS A 311 21.33 -0.36 -15.72
N PHE A 312 20.38 0.55 -15.86
CA PHE A 312 19.15 0.33 -16.62
C PHE A 312 18.76 1.59 -17.39
N SER A 313 18.10 1.42 -18.52
CA SER A 313 17.58 2.54 -19.31
C SER A 313 16.16 2.88 -18.86
N ALA A 314 15.92 4.14 -18.55
CA ALA A 314 14.63 4.65 -18.11
C ALA A 314 14.16 5.84 -18.96
N THR A 315 12.86 6.09 -18.96
CA THR A 315 12.24 7.25 -19.58
C THR A 315 11.82 8.26 -18.51
N LYS A 316 11.93 9.56 -18.82
CA LYS A 316 11.43 10.62 -17.95
C LYS A 316 9.94 10.39 -17.66
N GLY A 317 9.55 10.44 -16.40
CA GLY A 317 8.17 10.17 -15.96
C GLY A 317 7.89 8.68 -15.67
N ASP A 318 8.89 7.80 -15.79
CA ASP A 318 8.83 6.48 -15.18
C ASP A 318 8.87 6.64 -13.66
N MET A 319 7.94 5.99 -12.98
CA MET A 319 7.94 5.80 -11.54
C MET A 319 8.38 4.37 -11.27
N ILE A 320 9.51 4.21 -10.59
CA ILE A 320 10.15 2.91 -10.36
C ILE A 320 10.10 2.56 -8.89
N SER A 321 10.21 1.28 -8.58
CA SER A 321 10.49 0.78 -7.23
C SER A 321 11.71 -0.13 -7.25
N ILE A 322 12.44 -0.15 -6.14
CA ILE A 322 13.48 -1.13 -5.88
C ILE A 322 13.07 -1.84 -4.59
N GLU A 323 12.69 -3.11 -4.72
CA GLU A 323 12.26 -3.98 -3.63
C GLU A 323 13.47 -4.86 -3.26
N GLN A 324 14.03 -4.63 -2.07
CA GLN A 324 15.14 -5.42 -1.55
C GLN A 324 14.59 -6.59 -0.73
N TYR A 325 15.14 -7.78 -0.95
CA TYR A 325 14.76 -9.01 -0.26
C TYR A 325 15.78 -9.39 0.83
N ASP A 326 16.33 -8.42 1.58
CA ASP A 326 17.44 -8.65 2.52
C ASP A 326 17.39 -7.72 3.77
N TYR A 327 17.26 -8.26 4.99
CA TYR A 327 17.75 -7.66 6.26
C TYR A 327 17.78 -8.70 7.41
N ASP A 328 18.88 -8.78 8.17
CA ASP A 328 19.09 -9.58 9.40
C ASP A 328 18.45 -10.99 9.49
N ASN A 329 18.73 -11.82 8.47
CA ASN A 329 18.18 -13.18 8.22
C ASN A 329 16.86 -13.27 7.44
N ALA A 330 16.37 -12.18 6.85
CA ALA A 330 15.47 -12.26 5.72
C ALA A 330 16.20 -12.79 4.48
N GLU A 331 15.76 -13.97 4.01
CA GLU A 331 15.88 -14.45 2.63
C GLU A 331 17.30 -14.64 2.03
N ASP A 332 18.12 -15.45 2.70
CA ASP A 332 19.48 -15.89 2.30
C ASP A 332 20.60 -14.84 2.45
N SER A 333 20.30 -13.62 2.88
CA SER A 333 21.33 -12.60 3.16
C SER A 333 22.05 -12.82 4.50
N SER A 334 23.36 -12.60 4.51
CA SER A 334 24.26 -12.74 5.66
C SER A 334 24.64 -11.39 6.30
N GLY A 335 24.09 -10.26 5.86
CA GLY A 335 24.33 -8.96 6.51
C GLY A 335 23.67 -7.75 5.82
N ALA A 336 23.66 -6.61 6.52
CA ALA A 336 23.09 -5.35 6.01
C ALA A 336 23.84 -4.79 4.79
N ILE A 337 23.10 -4.31 3.79
CA ILE A 337 23.61 -3.68 2.56
C ILE A 337 22.93 -2.32 2.34
N GLY A 338 23.61 -1.39 1.67
CA GLY A 338 23.04 -0.13 1.20
C GLY A 338 22.79 -0.16 -0.30
N ILE A 339 21.60 0.28 -0.73
CA ILE A 339 21.24 0.49 -2.14
C ILE A 339 21.12 1.99 -2.43
N TYR A 340 21.81 2.45 -3.47
CA TYR A 340 21.83 3.86 -3.89
C TYR A 340 21.50 4.00 -5.37
N LEU A 341 20.81 5.08 -5.74
CA LEU A 341 20.46 5.39 -7.12
C LEU A 341 21.23 6.61 -7.64
N TYR A 342 21.73 6.52 -8.87
CA TYR A 342 22.40 7.60 -9.59
C TYR A 342 21.75 7.84 -10.94
N ASP A 343 21.65 9.11 -11.33
CA ASP A 343 21.11 9.51 -12.62
C ASP A 343 22.07 9.21 -13.78
N SER A 344 21.62 9.55 -14.99
CA SER A 344 22.42 9.38 -16.22
C SER A 344 23.69 10.21 -16.27
N GLY A 345 23.74 11.33 -15.54
CA GLY A 345 24.92 12.18 -15.36
C GLY A 345 25.88 11.70 -14.26
N GLY A 346 25.47 10.70 -13.46
CA GLY A 346 26.21 10.18 -12.32
C GLY A 346 26.02 10.97 -11.02
N LEU A 347 25.00 11.82 -10.95
CA LEU A 347 24.63 12.48 -9.70
C LEU A 347 23.79 11.52 -8.85
N SER A 348 23.99 11.56 -7.54
CA SER A 348 23.14 10.81 -6.61
C SER A 348 21.71 11.33 -6.72
N VAL A 349 20.79 10.40 -6.93
CA VAL A 349 19.37 10.67 -6.74
C VAL A 349 19.08 10.50 -5.25
N ALA A 350 18.23 11.36 -4.70
CA ALA A 350 17.75 11.19 -3.33
C ALA A 350 16.84 9.96 -3.29
N PHE A 351 17.48 8.82 -3.04
CA PHE A 351 16.84 7.53 -2.85
C PHE A 351 17.27 7.08 -1.46
N ASN A 352 16.35 7.18 -0.51
CA ASN A 352 16.54 6.55 0.78
C ASN A 352 16.33 5.06 0.55
N GLY A 353 17.38 4.38 0.12
CA GLY A 353 17.39 2.93 0.17
C GLY A 353 17.13 2.47 1.61
N PRO A 354 16.98 1.15 1.82
CA PRO A 354 16.55 0.52 3.08
C PRO A 354 17.27 0.93 4.40
N VAL A 355 18.24 1.83 4.42
CA VAL A 355 19.21 1.91 5.53
C VAL A 355 19.17 3.19 6.35
N ASP A 356 18.82 4.35 5.80
CA ASP A 356 19.19 5.60 6.50
C ASP A 356 18.27 5.92 7.69
N GLY A 357 18.57 5.33 8.85
CA GLY A 357 17.90 5.60 10.14
C GLY A 357 17.41 4.40 10.96
N ARG A 358 17.64 3.15 10.52
CA ARG A 358 17.14 1.97 11.26
C ARG A 358 18.02 1.63 12.46
N ASP A 359 17.51 1.88 13.68
CA ASP A 359 18.05 1.29 14.90
C ASP A 359 17.83 -0.22 14.83
N ALA A 360 18.91 -0.99 14.67
CA ALA A 360 18.98 -2.42 14.41
C ALA A 360 18.43 -3.33 15.56
N ILE A 361 17.42 -2.89 16.31
CA ILE A 361 16.93 -3.55 17.53
C ILE A 361 15.42 -3.80 17.48
N LEU A 362 14.69 -3.25 16.49
CA LEU A 362 13.23 -3.40 16.40
C LEU A 362 12.87 -3.86 14.97
N PHE A 363 12.05 -4.89 14.89
CA PHE A 363 11.70 -5.75 13.75
C PHE A 363 11.03 -5.03 12.56
N GLU A 364 11.73 -4.14 11.85
CA GLU A 364 11.12 -3.26 10.83
C GLU A 364 11.48 -3.65 9.37
N ASP A 365 10.60 -4.46 8.75
CA ASP A 365 10.19 -4.68 7.34
C ASP A 365 11.15 -4.58 6.11
N LEU A 366 10.82 -5.33 5.05
CA LEU A 366 11.38 -5.32 3.69
C LEU A 366 10.98 -4.05 2.94
N THR A 367 11.81 -3.00 2.96
CA THR A 367 11.39 -1.70 2.41
C THR A 367 11.45 -1.65 0.88
N THR A 368 10.30 -1.49 0.25
CA THR A 368 10.18 -1.00 -1.14
C THR A 368 10.23 0.53 -1.15
N THR A 369 11.17 1.13 -1.90
CA THR A 369 11.16 2.58 -2.14
C THR A 369 10.86 2.92 -3.58
N SER A 370 9.88 3.82 -3.77
CA SER A 370 9.47 4.30 -5.09
C SER A 370 10.06 5.67 -5.39
N ILE A 371 10.34 5.93 -6.67
CA ILE A 371 10.83 7.24 -7.12
C ILE A 371 10.39 7.59 -8.53
N LEU A 372 10.03 8.85 -8.74
CA LEU A 372 9.74 9.39 -10.06
C LEU A 372 11.03 9.90 -10.75
N LEU A 373 11.32 9.38 -11.93
CA LEU A 373 12.54 9.71 -12.66
C LEU A 373 12.38 10.99 -13.47
N SER A 374 13.27 11.95 -13.23
CA SER A 374 13.25 13.29 -13.81
C SER A 374 13.93 13.42 -15.18
N GLU A 375 14.64 12.40 -15.65
CA GLU A 375 15.36 12.42 -16.92
C GLU A 375 15.23 11.11 -17.70
N THR A 376 15.43 11.16 -19.02
CA THR A 376 15.57 9.96 -19.86
C THR A 376 17.04 9.61 -19.99
N GLY A 377 17.40 8.36 -19.73
CA GLY A 377 18.78 7.91 -19.88
C GLY A 377 19.11 6.64 -19.08
N ASP A 378 20.40 6.37 -18.95
CA ASP A 378 20.92 5.20 -18.24
C ASP A 378 21.17 5.55 -16.77
N TYR A 379 20.26 5.12 -15.90
CA TYR A 379 20.40 5.20 -14.45
C TYR A 379 21.30 4.08 -13.93
N ARG A 380 21.84 4.27 -12.71
CA ARG A 380 22.69 3.27 -12.06
C ARG A 380 22.27 3.00 -10.63
N ILE A 381 22.24 1.72 -10.27
CA ILE A 381 22.05 1.26 -8.91
C ILE A 381 23.42 0.87 -8.38
N LYS A 382 23.78 1.31 -7.18
CA LYS A 382 24.97 0.86 -6.45
C LYS A 382 24.53 0.08 -5.22
N VAL A 383 24.99 -1.16 -5.09
CA VAL A 383 24.91 -1.94 -3.86
C VAL A 383 26.27 -1.85 -3.16
N ALA A 384 26.30 -1.59 -1.86
CA ALA A 384 27.54 -1.49 -1.10
C ALA A 384 27.35 -1.92 0.35
N ASP A 385 28.46 -2.12 1.06
CA ASP A 385 28.44 -2.47 2.48
C ASP A 385 27.71 -1.43 3.33
N ASP A 386 26.75 -1.88 4.13
CA ASP A 386 26.25 -1.09 5.26
C ASP A 386 26.91 -1.56 6.56
N THR A 387 27.48 -0.59 7.27
CA THR A 387 28.51 -0.77 8.31
C THR A 387 28.06 -1.50 9.57
N ALA A 388 26.77 -1.91 9.65
CA ALA A 388 26.19 -2.59 10.79
C ALA A 388 26.73 -4.02 11.00
N SER A 389 27.13 -4.73 9.93
CA SER A 389 27.69 -6.09 10.01
C SER A 389 29.01 -6.21 9.28
N ILE A 390 29.98 -6.91 9.90
CA ILE A 390 31.33 -7.16 9.34
C ILE A 390 31.50 -8.57 8.74
N ALA A 391 30.43 -9.38 8.71
CA ALA A 391 30.48 -10.73 8.14
C ALA A 391 30.35 -10.66 6.61
N PHE A 392 31.24 -11.36 5.90
CA PHE A 392 31.27 -11.45 4.44
C PHE A 392 31.46 -12.92 4.00
N PRO A 393 31.00 -13.31 2.79
CA PRO A 393 30.28 -12.48 1.82
C PRO A 393 28.89 -12.08 2.32
N LYS A 394 28.35 -10.96 1.82
CA LYS A 394 26.96 -10.56 1.99
C LYS A 394 26.21 -10.86 0.71
N HIS A 395 25.39 -11.92 0.74
CA HIS A 395 24.49 -12.26 -0.35
C HIS A 395 23.35 -11.24 -0.40
N TYR A 396 22.93 -10.82 -1.58
CA TYR A 396 21.79 -9.93 -1.73
C TYR A 396 20.90 -10.26 -2.92
N SER A 397 19.67 -9.78 -2.87
CA SER A 397 18.74 -9.75 -3.99
C SER A 397 17.81 -8.54 -3.97
N PHE A 398 17.58 -7.96 -5.14
CA PHE A 398 16.59 -6.90 -5.32
C PHE A 398 15.82 -7.05 -6.62
N LEU A 399 14.55 -6.64 -6.63
CA LEU A 399 13.75 -6.50 -7.82
C LEU A 399 13.66 -5.03 -8.22
N LEU A 400 14.00 -4.73 -9.46
CA LEU A 400 13.76 -3.43 -10.08
C LEU A 400 12.43 -3.47 -10.84
N SER A 401 11.44 -2.69 -10.41
CA SER A 401 10.12 -2.62 -11.05
C SER A 401 9.83 -1.22 -11.59
N ARG A 402 9.01 -1.16 -12.63
CA ARG A 402 8.39 0.09 -13.07
C ARG A 402 6.92 0.05 -12.67
N GLU A 403 6.59 0.83 -11.66
CA GLU A 403 5.24 0.94 -11.11
C GLU A 403 4.30 1.67 -12.06
N LYS A 404 4.72 2.86 -12.50
CA LYS A 404 3.93 3.70 -13.39
C LYS A 404 4.81 4.34 -14.45
N SER A 405 4.17 4.79 -15.51
CA SER A 405 4.78 5.68 -16.50
C SER A 405 3.81 6.81 -16.76
N SER A 406 4.32 7.99 -17.05
CA SER A 406 3.52 9.20 -17.22
C SER A 406 4.00 10.04 -18.39
N THR A 407 3.08 10.81 -18.95
CA THR A 407 3.46 11.91 -19.84
C THR A 407 3.90 13.07 -18.96
N VAL A 408 5.14 13.50 -19.14
CA VAL A 408 5.68 14.68 -18.46
C VAL A 408 5.07 15.92 -19.09
N GLU A 409 4.70 16.87 -18.24
CA GLU A 409 4.18 18.17 -18.62
C GLU A 409 5.10 18.99 -19.54
N SER A 410 4.54 20.07 -20.07
CA SER A 410 5.25 21.07 -20.87
C SER A 410 5.01 22.48 -20.34
N GLU A 411 6.10 23.21 -20.11
CA GLU A 411 6.01 24.58 -19.60
C GLU A 411 5.93 25.62 -20.74
N ALA A 412 5.11 26.67 -20.63
CA ALA A 412 4.25 27.00 -19.49
C ALA A 412 2.87 26.31 -19.57
N ASN A 413 2.45 25.61 -18.52
CA ASN A 413 1.08 25.10 -18.35
C ASN A 413 0.34 25.77 -17.18
N ASN A 414 0.81 26.97 -16.82
CA ASN A 414 0.41 27.78 -15.66
C ASN A 414 -1.02 28.37 -15.67
N ASP A 415 -1.84 28.00 -16.66
CA ASP A 415 -3.26 28.32 -16.70
C ASP A 415 -4.10 27.21 -17.36
N ARG A 416 -5.41 27.25 -17.11
CA ARG A 416 -6.35 26.24 -17.62
C ARG A 416 -6.44 26.14 -19.15
N ALA A 417 -6.08 27.21 -19.87
CA ALA A 417 -6.10 27.21 -21.33
C ALA A 417 -4.85 26.55 -21.91
N SER A 418 -3.73 26.60 -21.19
CA SER A 418 -2.48 25.91 -21.49
C SER A 418 -2.36 24.50 -20.90
N ALA A 419 -3.40 24.00 -20.21
CA ALA A 419 -3.33 22.73 -19.49
C ALA A 419 -2.86 21.56 -20.37
N ASP A 420 -1.88 20.81 -19.87
CA ASP A 420 -1.38 19.60 -20.51
C ASP A 420 -2.40 18.46 -20.45
N LEU A 421 -2.27 17.47 -21.33
CA LEU A 421 -3.19 16.33 -21.34
C LEU A 421 -2.73 15.24 -20.38
N VAL A 422 -3.68 14.70 -19.61
CA VAL A 422 -3.49 13.39 -18.96
C VAL A 422 -3.37 12.33 -20.05
N ASN A 423 -2.45 11.38 -19.88
CA ASN A 423 -2.31 10.28 -20.83
C ASN A 423 -3.64 9.48 -20.90
N PRO A 424 -4.29 9.39 -22.07
CA PRO A 424 -5.61 8.79 -22.16
C PRO A 424 -5.58 7.26 -22.10
N THR A 425 -4.41 6.61 -22.09
CA THR A 425 -4.28 5.15 -21.96
C THR A 425 -3.95 4.74 -20.53
N THR A 426 -3.04 5.46 -19.88
CA THR A 426 -2.60 5.14 -18.51
C THR A 426 -3.34 5.94 -17.44
N GLY A 427 -4.02 7.02 -17.80
CA GLY A 427 -4.63 7.93 -16.83
C GLY A 427 -3.62 8.78 -16.07
N THR A 428 -2.36 8.84 -16.52
CA THR A 428 -1.27 9.48 -15.75
C THR A 428 -0.68 10.72 -16.42
N ALA A 429 -0.17 11.64 -15.60
CA ALA A 429 0.67 12.77 -15.99
C ALA A 429 1.70 13.06 -14.89
N SER A 430 2.79 13.75 -15.20
CA SER A 430 3.78 14.16 -14.18
C SER A 430 4.31 15.55 -14.44
N GLY A 431 4.78 16.20 -13.39
CA GLY A 431 5.31 17.55 -13.45
C GLY A 431 6.35 17.85 -12.38
N GLN A 432 6.81 19.10 -12.37
CA GLN A 432 7.80 19.63 -11.46
C GLN A 432 7.43 21.06 -11.06
N ILE A 433 6.90 21.23 -9.85
CA ILE A 433 6.38 22.52 -9.36
C ILE A 433 7.49 23.30 -8.65
N SER A 434 7.81 24.51 -9.10
CA SER A 434 8.53 25.48 -8.26
C SER A 434 7.58 26.20 -7.26
N ALA A 435 8.11 26.90 -6.26
CA ALA A 435 7.28 27.54 -5.22
C ALA A 435 6.19 28.54 -5.72
N ALA A 436 6.31 29.02 -6.96
CA ALA A 436 5.32 29.91 -7.59
C ALA A 436 4.61 29.27 -8.81
N ASP A 437 4.91 28.01 -9.13
CA ASP A 437 4.23 27.28 -10.20
C ASP A 437 2.86 26.80 -9.78
N VAL A 438 2.01 26.69 -10.79
CA VAL A 438 0.75 25.96 -10.71
C VAL A 438 0.59 25.19 -12.00
N ASP A 439 0.50 23.87 -11.91
CA ASP A 439 0.47 23.04 -13.09
C ASP A 439 -0.98 22.62 -13.36
N TYR A 440 -1.44 22.83 -14.59
CA TYR A 440 -2.78 22.43 -15.01
C TYR A 440 -2.73 21.23 -15.94
N PHE A 441 -3.50 20.18 -15.62
CA PHE A 441 -3.76 19.05 -16.51
C PHE A 441 -5.22 18.97 -16.91
N LYS A 442 -5.49 18.30 -18.03
CA LYS A 442 -6.82 18.13 -18.59
C LYS A 442 -7.13 16.65 -18.81
N ILE A 443 -8.24 16.21 -18.23
CA ILE A 443 -8.89 14.94 -18.55
C ILE A 443 -9.85 15.24 -19.69
N ASP A 444 -9.38 15.04 -20.92
CA ASP A 444 -10.14 15.38 -22.13
C ASP A 444 -11.09 14.24 -22.56
N ALA A 445 -11.85 14.46 -23.64
CA ALA A 445 -12.83 13.48 -24.11
C ALA A 445 -12.22 12.10 -24.44
N PRO A 446 -11.05 11.98 -25.10
CA PRO A 446 -10.30 10.73 -25.21
C PRO A 446 -10.00 10.07 -23.86
N ALA A 447 -9.48 10.80 -22.87
CA ALA A 447 -9.19 10.24 -21.55
C ALA A 447 -10.48 9.78 -20.85
N ILE A 448 -11.54 10.59 -20.86
CA ILE A 448 -12.87 10.23 -20.31
C ILE A 448 -13.35 8.91 -20.93
N ALA A 449 -13.30 8.80 -22.26
CA ALA A 449 -13.80 7.62 -22.96
C ALA A 449 -12.96 6.37 -22.66
N ASN A 450 -11.63 6.49 -22.67
CA ASN A 450 -10.73 5.35 -22.47
C ASN A 450 -10.66 4.87 -21.01
N LEU A 451 -10.77 5.79 -20.04
CA LEU A 451 -10.89 5.48 -18.62
C LEU A 451 -12.32 5.06 -18.24
N GLY A 452 -13.26 5.06 -19.19
CA GLY A 452 -14.64 4.62 -18.98
C GLY A 452 -15.48 5.57 -18.11
N ILE A 453 -15.03 6.80 -17.90
CA ILE A 453 -15.70 7.78 -17.02
C ILE A 453 -17.05 8.18 -17.60
N SER A 454 -18.11 7.99 -16.82
CA SER A 454 -19.50 8.29 -17.18
C SER A 454 -20.19 9.19 -16.15
N ASN A 455 -21.30 9.82 -16.55
CA ASN A 455 -22.08 10.65 -15.63
C ASN A 455 -22.62 9.83 -14.43
N GLY A 456 -22.31 10.30 -13.23
CA GLY A 456 -22.60 9.68 -11.94
C GLY A 456 -21.49 8.78 -11.41
N ASP A 457 -20.42 8.56 -12.17
CA ASP A 457 -19.27 7.79 -11.69
C ASP A 457 -18.50 8.61 -10.67
N LEU A 458 -17.99 7.96 -9.64
CA LEU A 458 -16.98 8.51 -8.76
C LEU A 458 -15.61 8.37 -9.43
N VAL A 459 -14.86 9.47 -9.47
CA VAL A 459 -13.52 9.51 -10.05
C VAL A 459 -12.54 9.90 -8.96
N ALA A 460 -11.44 9.16 -8.85
CA ALA A 460 -10.31 9.50 -8.00
C ALA A 460 -9.18 10.11 -8.81
N VAL A 461 -8.52 11.11 -8.20
CA VAL A 461 -7.29 11.70 -8.69
C VAL A 461 -6.25 11.55 -7.59
N HIS A 462 -5.28 10.71 -7.85
CA HIS A 462 -4.16 10.39 -6.97
C HIS A 462 -2.97 11.27 -7.32
N VAL A 463 -2.23 11.71 -6.30
CA VAL A 463 -0.97 12.45 -6.42
C VAL A 463 0.10 11.71 -5.65
N TYR A 464 1.23 11.50 -6.33
CA TYR A 464 2.41 10.79 -5.86
C TYR A 464 3.56 11.78 -5.76
N ALA A 465 3.94 12.16 -4.54
CA ALA A 465 4.82 13.29 -4.24
C ALA A 465 5.65 13.06 -2.94
N GLU A 466 5.43 13.88 -1.89
CA GLU A 466 6.13 13.92 -0.60
C GLU A 466 6.56 12.55 -0.06
N TYR A 467 7.83 12.41 0.31
CA TYR A 467 8.30 11.43 1.27
C TYR A 467 8.11 11.94 2.70
N ASP A 468 7.16 11.36 3.42
CA ASP A 468 6.99 11.59 4.84
C ASP A 468 7.72 10.51 5.65
N PRO A 469 8.82 10.84 6.37
CA PRO A 469 9.57 9.88 7.18
C PRO A 469 8.79 9.36 8.39
N ASN A 470 7.68 9.99 8.79
CA ASN A 470 6.84 9.55 9.89
C ASN A 470 5.72 8.60 9.44
N MET A 471 5.48 8.49 8.12
CA MET A 471 4.53 7.53 7.57
C MET A 471 5.15 6.13 7.55
N LYS A 472 4.87 5.34 8.59
CA LYS A 472 5.33 3.95 8.74
C LYS A 472 4.37 2.88 8.18
N ALA A 473 3.20 3.27 7.66
CA ALA A 473 2.30 2.32 7.04
C ALA A 473 2.92 1.81 5.72
N PHE A 474 3.51 0.61 5.75
CA PHE A 474 3.98 -0.17 4.60
C PHE A 474 4.66 0.66 3.50
N ASP A 475 5.99 0.65 3.47
CA ASP A 475 6.78 1.01 2.29
C ASP A 475 6.51 2.38 1.69
N SER A 476 7.19 3.39 2.25
CA SER A 476 7.50 4.68 1.64
C SER A 476 6.57 5.12 0.50
N THR A 477 5.40 5.61 0.91
CA THR A 477 4.44 6.37 0.08
C THR A 477 5.04 7.67 -0.52
N GLY A 478 6.34 7.88 -0.32
CA GLY A 478 7.14 8.97 -0.86
C GLY A 478 7.85 8.60 -2.14
N TYR A 479 7.60 9.38 -3.18
CA TYR A 479 8.13 9.12 -4.52
C TYR A 479 9.42 9.89 -4.77
N GLY A 480 10.25 10.00 -3.73
CA GLY A 480 11.50 10.77 -3.74
C GLY A 480 11.29 12.27 -3.93
N SER A 481 10.12 12.79 -3.58
CA SER A 481 9.76 14.20 -3.69
C SER A 481 9.53 14.84 -2.32
N THR A 482 9.60 16.16 -2.28
CA THR A 482 9.31 17.00 -1.10
C THR A 482 8.20 18.01 -1.42
N LEU A 483 7.37 17.70 -2.42
CA LEU A 483 6.18 18.48 -2.71
C LEU A 483 5.11 18.07 -1.70
N GLU A 484 4.63 19.03 -0.94
CA GLU A 484 3.43 18.95 -0.11
C GLU A 484 2.22 19.31 -1.00
N PRO A 485 1.59 18.37 -1.72
CA PRO A 485 0.70 18.72 -2.83
C PRO A 485 -0.61 19.36 -2.37
N LYS A 486 -1.14 20.25 -3.21
CA LYS A 486 -2.56 20.58 -3.25
C LYS A 486 -3.11 20.25 -4.62
N ILE A 487 -4.21 19.51 -4.66
CA ILE A 487 -4.93 19.18 -5.88
C ILE A 487 -6.32 19.83 -5.87
N SER A 488 -6.75 20.34 -7.01
CA SER A 488 -8.11 20.86 -7.20
C SER A 488 -8.66 20.44 -8.56
N VAL A 489 -9.92 20.02 -8.58
CA VAL A 489 -10.63 19.58 -9.79
C VAL A 489 -11.67 20.61 -10.18
N PHE A 490 -11.72 20.98 -11.46
CA PHE A 490 -12.70 21.88 -12.05
C PHE A 490 -13.45 21.19 -13.18
N ASP A 491 -14.73 21.54 -13.32
CA ASP A 491 -15.57 21.14 -14.46
C ASP A 491 -15.30 22.03 -15.70
N SER A 492 -16.02 21.78 -16.78
CA SER A 492 -15.84 22.54 -18.03
C SER A 492 -16.53 23.91 -18.05
N THR A 493 -17.21 24.29 -16.96
CA THR A 493 -18.06 25.49 -16.91
C THR A 493 -17.25 26.79 -16.82
N GLY A 494 -15.95 26.70 -16.52
CA GLY A 494 -15.07 27.85 -16.30
C GLY A 494 -15.22 28.47 -14.91
N SER A 495 -15.88 27.79 -13.96
CA SER A 495 -15.97 28.21 -12.56
C SER A 495 -14.59 28.37 -11.91
N VAL A 496 -14.38 29.45 -11.15
CA VAL A 496 -13.16 29.64 -10.35
C VAL A 496 -13.14 28.80 -9.07
N THR A 497 -14.30 28.27 -8.67
CA THR A 497 -14.42 27.37 -7.52
C THR A 497 -14.26 25.92 -7.99
N PRO A 498 -13.35 25.14 -7.40
CA PRO A 498 -13.21 23.73 -7.73
C PRO A 498 -14.45 22.94 -7.29
N ILE A 499 -14.76 21.87 -8.02
CA ILE A 499 -15.81 20.91 -7.65
C ILE A 499 -15.35 19.95 -6.56
N ALA A 500 -14.03 19.75 -6.45
CA ALA A 500 -13.38 19.00 -5.38
C ALA A 500 -11.95 19.50 -5.20
N SER A 501 -11.43 19.46 -3.97
CA SER A 501 -10.03 19.80 -3.70
C SER A 501 -9.55 19.06 -2.47
N SER A 502 -8.27 18.69 -2.46
CA SER A 502 -7.61 18.15 -1.28
C SER A 502 -6.22 18.79 -1.14
N ILE A 503 -5.69 18.80 0.07
CA ILE A 503 -4.42 19.44 0.41
C ILE A 503 -3.64 18.55 1.38
N PHE A 504 -2.36 18.36 1.09
CA PHE A 504 -1.42 17.75 2.01
C PHE A 504 -1.23 18.67 3.21
N THR A 505 -1.33 18.10 4.40
CA THR A 505 -1.07 18.80 5.65
C THR A 505 -0.04 17.98 6.40
N ALA A 506 1.17 18.54 6.57
CA ALA A 506 2.23 17.87 7.30
C ALA A 506 1.76 17.46 8.70
N ASP A 507 2.16 16.27 9.11
CA ASP A 507 1.95 15.79 10.47
C ASP A 507 2.80 16.63 11.44
N THR A 508 2.14 17.56 12.12
CA THR A 508 2.65 18.11 13.36
C THR A 508 1.63 17.76 14.43
N ALA A 509 2.06 17.58 15.68
CA ALA A 509 1.23 17.19 16.83
C ALA A 509 -0.01 18.08 17.13
N THR A 510 -0.34 19.05 16.27
CA THR A 510 -1.49 19.95 16.38
C THR A 510 -2.26 20.17 15.07
N THR A 511 -1.82 19.61 13.93
CA THR A 511 -2.48 19.76 12.64
C THR A 511 -3.28 18.51 12.27
N PRO A 512 -4.43 18.65 11.58
CA PRO A 512 -5.16 17.49 11.08
C PRO A 512 -4.32 16.74 10.03
N PRO A 513 -4.37 15.39 10.00
CA PRO A 513 -3.55 14.59 9.10
C PRO A 513 -3.91 14.78 7.62
N ALA A 514 -2.94 14.48 6.74
CA ALA A 514 -3.09 14.55 5.29
C ALA A 514 -4.06 13.48 4.75
N SER A 515 -4.51 13.73 3.52
CA SER A 515 -5.31 12.79 2.73
C SER A 515 -4.35 11.88 1.95
N GLU A 516 -4.55 10.56 1.94
CA GLU A 516 -3.66 9.56 1.31
C GLU A 516 -4.48 8.59 0.45
N GLY A 517 -3.91 7.60 -0.23
CA GLY A 517 -4.70 6.55 -0.90
C GLY A 517 -4.47 5.16 -0.33
N ILE A 518 -5.34 4.23 -0.74
CA ILE A 518 -5.43 2.86 -0.20
C ILE A 518 -4.92 1.78 -1.14
N ARG A 519 -4.55 2.13 -2.38
CA ARG A 519 -4.06 1.19 -3.39
C ARG A 519 -2.55 1.33 -3.50
N ALA A 520 -1.83 0.20 -3.49
CA ALA A 520 -0.40 0.20 -3.74
C ALA A 520 -0.10 0.45 -5.25
N PRO A 521 0.93 1.24 -5.59
CA PRO A 521 1.72 2.06 -4.68
C PRO A 521 0.86 3.23 -4.15
N TYR A 522 0.99 3.58 -2.87
CA TYR A 522 0.07 4.48 -2.16
C TYR A 522 0.30 5.96 -2.54
N PRO A 523 -0.73 6.70 -2.95
CA PRO A 523 -0.57 8.11 -3.25
C PRO A 523 -0.47 8.96 -1.99
N THR A 524 0.42 9.95 -2.07
CA THR A 524 0.60 11.02 -1.07
C THR A 524 -0.69 11.82 -0.86
N LEU A 525 -1.50 11.99 -1.90
CA LEU A 525 -2.77 12.73 -1.81
C LEU A 525 -3.81 12.19 -2.77
N THR A 526 -5.05 12.03 -2.31
CA THR A 526 -6.20 11.70 -3.18
C THR A 526 -7.29 12.76 -3.07
N VAL A 527 -7.90 13.10 -4.21
CA VAL A 527 -9.18 13.83 -4.25
C VAL A 527 -10.18 13.02 -5.06
N THR A 528 -11.44 12.99 -4.62
CA THR A 528 -12.51 12.34 -5.38
C THR A 528 -13.64 13.29 -5.73
N PHE A 529 -14.30 13.04 -6.85
CA PHE A 529 -15.45 13.82 -7.30
C PHE A 529 -16.43 12.95 -8.08
N GLU A 530 -17.71 13.34 -8.11
CA GLU A 530 -18.70 12.72 -8.97
C GLU A 530 -18.62 13.33 -10.37
N ALA A 531 -18.34 12.51 -11.36
CA ALA A 531 -18.32 12.89 -12.76
C ALA A 531 -19.73 13.28 -13.21
N THR A 532 -19.84 14.46 -13.82
CA THR A 532 -21.03 14.93 -14.52
C THR A 532 -20.85 14.73 -16.03
N ALA A 533 -21.88 15.04 -16.83
CA ALA A 533 -21.83 14.92 -18.29
C ALA A 533 -20.99 16.04 -18.95
N GLU A 534 -19.75 16.20 -18.49
CA GLU A 534 -18.83 17.25 -18.90
C GLU A 534 -17.93 16.77 -20.05
N PRO A 535 -17.58 17.65 -21.00
CA PRO A 535 -16.66 17.32 -22.10
C PRO A 535 -15.20 17.17 -21.65
N TYR A 536 -14.84 17.69 -20.47
CA TYR A 536 -13.52 17.55 -19.86
C TYR A 536 -13.54 17.98 -18.39
N TYR A 537 -12.50 17.59 -17.66
CA TYR A 537 -12.16 18.12 -16.33
C TYR A 537 -10.76 18.74 -16.35
N ILE A 538 -10.53 19.72 -15.48
CA ILE A 538 -9.21 20.34 -15.29
C ILE A 538 -8.71 20.01 -13.88
N LEU A 539 -7.47 19.57 -13.81
CA LEU A 539 -6.73 19.34 -12.58
C LEU A 539 -5.78 20.51 -12.38
N GLU A 540 -5.71 21.05 -11.17
CA GLU A 540 -4.73 22.05 -10.74
C GLU A 540 -3.88 21.41 -9.65
N VAL A 541 -2.58 21.30 -9.88
CA VAL A 541 -1.59 20.87 -8.90
C VAL A 541 -0.73 22.06 -8.50
N LYS A 542 -0.50 22.24 -7.20
CA LYS A 542 0.44 23.26 -6.69
C LYS A 542 1.04 22.83 -5.37
N ASN A 543 2.08 23.53 -4.93
CA ASN A 543 2.57 23.38 -3.56
C ASN A 543 1.53 23.96 -2.58
N GLY A 544 0.97 23.08 -1.75
CA GLY A 544 -0.02 23.42 -0.73
C GLY A 544 0.59 23.71 0.64
N GLY A 545 1.81 23.23 0.87
CA GLY A 545 2.44 23.28 2.18
C GLY A 545 3.35 24.48 2.40
N THR A 546 4.21 24.36 3.40
CA THR A 546 5.10 25.44 3.88
C THR A 546 6.56 25.26 3.45
N VAL A 547 6.90 24.08 2.92
CA VAL A 547 8.26 23.78 2.46
C VAL A 547 8.48 24.39 1.07
N ASP A 548 9.34 25.41 1.00
CA ASP A 548 9.89 25.93 -0.25
C ASP A 548 10.92 24.94 -0.80
N ALA A 549 10.44 23.84 -1.38
CA ALA A 549 11.28 22.89 -2.08
C ALA A 549 11.74 23.44 -3.43
N THR A 550 13.00 23.21 -3.79
CA THR A 550 13.54 23.60 -5.10
C THR A 550 13.05 22.61 -6.16
N SER A 551 11.88 22.91 -6.73
CA SER A 551 11.29 22.21 -7.86
C SER A 551 11.05 20.70 -7.61
N PRO A 552 10.23 20.32 -6.62
CA PRO A 552 9.86 18.92 -6.39
C PRO A 552 9.02 18.35 -7.54
N THR A 553 9.19 17.06 -7.82
CA THR A 553 8.48 16.33 -8.87
C THR A 553 7.23 15.63 -8.33
N TYR A 554 6.25 15.34 -9.18
CA TYR A 554 5.07 14.57 -8.78
C TYR A 554 4.46 13.84 -9.96
N LEU A 555 3.67 12.81 -9.67
CA LEU A 555 2.83 12.11 -10.65
C LEU A 555 1.37 12.22 -10.24
N VAL A 556 0.49 12.47 -11.21
CA VAL A 556 -0.96 12.40 -11.07
C VAL A 556 -1.48 11.17 -11.78
N GLU A 557 -2.43 10.46 -11.17
CA GLU A 557 -3.17 9.36 -11.78
C GLU A 557 -4.67 9.58 -11.62
N VAL A 558 -5.42 9.31 -12.69
CA VAL A 558 -6.88 9.41 -12.73
C VAL A 558 -7.45 7.99 -12.83
N GLU A 559 -8.26 7.62 -11.84
CA GLU A 559 -8.94 6.33 -11.79
C GLU A 559 -10.46 6.52 -11.80
N ASN A 560 -11.14 5.75 -12.65
CA ASN A 560 -12.60 5.66 -12.59
C ASN A 560 -13.00 4.57 -11.59
N LEU A 561 -13.67 4.98 -10.52
CA LEU A 561 -14.15 4.08 -9.47
C LEU A 561 -15.57 3.55 -9.78
N GLY A 562 -16.21 3.99 -10.87
CA GLY A 562 -17.58 3.59 -11.19
C GLY A 562 -18.62 4.24 -10.26
N LYS A 563 -19.85 3.71 -10.23
CA LYS A 563 -21.01 4.38 -9.61
C LYS A 563 -21.28 3.97 -8.16
#